data_AF-G0NPD3-F1
#
_entry.id   AF-G0NPD3-F1
#
_cell.length_a   1.000
_cell.length_b   1.000
_cell.length_c   1.000
_cell.angle_alpha   90.00
_cell.angle_beta   90.00
_cell.angle_gamma   90.00
#
_symmetry.space_group_name_H-M   'P 1'
#
loop_
_entity.id
_entity.type
_entity.pdbx_description
1 polymer ?
#
loop_
_entity_poly.entity_id
_entity_poly.type
_entity_poly.pdbx_seq_one_letter_code
_entity_poly.pdbx_strand_id
1 'polypeptide(L)'
;MACFHEETCIMAFEAETTCQLFYYTSKPTYLIVLDSSAGGIEGTGVVAIKANVPSCTATFNFSFIFIRSEIENEYYFWYKTFSGWSFQSCRYGWQRFDRNRGASIVCMKAVKSETLETAKEQCESLNSTLIGVASTQESDWMKSTVLQNTNDEAAMFWISGVRNVSNNEGSELVWTDGITTDNTTIALLSDITGESENCLAIQATETSSIIKVDCYSSVPTGAFCGYKFI
;
A
#
# COMPACT_ATOMS: atom_id res chain seq x y z
N MET A 1 -10.16 -29.03 -8.65
CA MET A 1 -10.80 -27.94 -9.44
C MET A 1 -11.61 -26.92 -8.63
N ALA A 2 -11.74 -27.02 -7.30
CA ALA A 2 -12.53 -26.06 -6.51
C ALA A 2 -12.01 -24.60 -6.59
N CYS A 3 -10.70 -24.38 -6.54
CA CYS A 3 -10.11 -23.03 -6.54
C CYS A 3 -10.50 -22.14 -7.73
N PHE A 4 -10.68 -22.74 -8.92
CA PHE A 4 -11.02 -21.97 -10.11
C PHE A 4 -12.40 -21.30 -10.00
N HIS A 5 -13.36 -22.01 -9.41
CA HIS A 5 -14.73 -21.53 -9.22
C HIS A 5 -14.92 -20.70 -7.93
N GLU A 6 -14.03 -20.85 -6.96
CA GLU A 6 -14.04 -20.04 -5.73
C GLU A 6 -13.47 -18.64 -6.00
N GLU A 7 -14.29 -17.60 -5.82
CA GLU A 7 -13.91 -16.20 -6.05
C GLU A 7 -12.66 -15.80 -5.25
N THR A 8 -12.57 -16.30 -4.01
CA THR A 8 -11.53 -15.90 -3.06
C THR A 8 -10.23 -16.70 -3.15
N CYS A 9 -10.22 -17.79 -3.92
CA CYS A 9 -9.09 -18.70 -4.00
C CYS A 9 -8.01 -18.17 -4.96
N ILE A 10 -6.76 -18.19 -4.52
CA ILE A 10 -5.60 -17.68 -5.29
C ILE A 10 -4.65 -18.77 -5.76
N MET A 11 -4.63 -19.92 -5.07
CA MET A 11 -3.72 -21.01 -5.37
C MET A 11 -4.28 -22.32 -4.82
N ALA A 12 -4.02 -23.41 -5.52
CA ALA A 12 -4.19 -24.77 -5.03
C ALA A 12 -2.85 -25.51 -5.07
N PHE A 13 -2.58 -26.28 -4.02
CA PHE A 13 -1.52 -27.26 -3.97
C PHE A 13 -2.15 -28.66 -3.94
N GLU A 14 -1.77 -29.51 -4.88
CA GLU A 14 -2.25 -30.87 -4.99
C GLU A 14 -1.07 -31.84 -4.95
N ALA A 15 -1.10 -32.77 -4.01
CA ALA A 15 -0.19 -33.91 -3.94
C ALA A 15 -1.03 -35.20 -3.80
N GLU A 16 -0.40 -36.37 -3.91
CA GLU A 16 -1.07 -37.68 -4.05
C GLU A 16 -2.28 -37.93 -3.13
N THR A 17 -2.28 -37.38 -1.92
CA THR A 17 -3.37 -37.53 -0.94
C THR A 17 -3.90 -36.22 -0.38
N THR A 18 -3.38 -35.07 -0.80
CA THR A 18 -3.70 -33.78 -0.19
C THR A 18 -4.03 -32.72 -1.25
N CYS A 19 -5.11 -32.00 -1.03
CA CYS A 19 -5.48 -30.82 -1.79
C CYS A 19 -5.63 -29.67 -0.80
N GLN A 20 -4.74 -28.69 -0.88
CA GLN A 20 -4.77 -27.48 -0.05
C GLN A 20 -5.14 -26.28 -0.90
N LEU A 21 -6.09 -25.49 -0.43
CA LEU A 21 -6.55 -24.28 -1.08
C LEU A 21 -6.08 -23.06 -0.29
N PHE A 22 -5.63 -22.05 -1.01
CA PHE A 22 -5.13 -20.79 -0.44
C PHE A 22 -6.02 -19.66 -0.92
N TYR A 23 -6.38 -18.76 -0.01
CA TYR A 23 -7.36 -17.70 -0.26
C TYR A 23 -6.76 -16.35 0.07
N TYR A 24 -7.02 -15.32 -0.73
CA TYR A 24 -6.57 -13.96 -0.36
C TYR A 24 -7.29 -13.46 0.91
N THR A 25 -8.50 -13.94 1.18
CA THR A 25 -9.27 -13.65 2.40
C THR A 25 -8.66 -14.25 3.67
N SER A 26 -7.80 -15.28 3.54
CA SER A 26 -6.97 -15.76 4.66
C SER A 26 -5.76 -14.86 4.93
N LYS A 27 -5.62 -13.78 4.16
CA LYS A 27 -4.65 -12.69 4.35
C LYS A 27 -3.20 -13.17 4.35
N PRO A 28 -2.78 -14.07 3.43
CA PRO A 28 -1.39 -14.47 3.36
C PRO A 28 -0.57 -13.23 3.00
N THR A 29 0.32 -12.81 3.90
CA THR A 29 1.20 -11.67 3.65
C THR A 29 2.26 -12.02 2.59
N TYR A 30 2.60 -13.31 2.50
CA TYR A 30 3.59 -13.81 1.57
C TYR A 30 3.40 -15.31 1.31
N LEU A 31 3.46 -15.73 0.04
CA LEU A 31 3.55 -17.14 -0.36
C LEU A 31 4.72 -17.30 -1.33
N ILE A 32 5.46 -18.39 -1.23
CA ILE A 32 6.48 -18.78 -2.21
C ILE A 32 6.11 -20.14 -2.78
N VAL A 33 6.17 -20.23 -4.10
CA VAL A 33 6.14 -21.46 -4.86
C VAL A 33 7.54 -21.66 -5.43
N LEU A 34 8.18 -22.76 -5.06
CA LEU A 34 9.50 -23.12 -5.55
C LEU A 34 9.37 -24.10 -6.71
N ASP A 35 10.14 -23.87 -7.77
CA ASP A 35 10.29 -24.85 -8.84
C ASP A 35 11.02 -26.09 -8.29
N SER A 36 10.51 -27.28 -8.59
CA SER A 36 11.06 -28.55 -8.10
C SER A 36 12.54 -28.74 -8.46
N SER A 37 12.99 -28.15 -9.57
CA SER A 37 14.40 -28.14 -10.00
C SER A 37 15.30 -27.20 -9.18
N ALA A 38 14.75 -26.20 -8.48
CA ALA A 38 15.53 -25.18 -7.77
C ALA A 38 15.90 -25.59 -6.33
N GLY A 39 15.25 -26.61 -5.77
CA GLY A 39 15.48 -27.06 -4.39
C GLY A 39 16.15 -28.44 -4.24
N GLY A 40 16.34 -29.20 -5.32
CA GLY A 40 16.76 -30.61 -5.23
C GLY A 40 15.72 -31.51 -4.55
N ILE A 41 14.47 -31.05 -4.46
CA ILE A 41 13.35 -31.77 -3.83
C ILE A 41 12.49 -32.33 -4.95
N GLU A 42 12.55 -33.65 -5.17
CA GLU A 42 11.60 -34.38 -6.02
C GLU A 42 10.23 -34.45 -5.30
N GLY A 43 9.50 -33.35 -5.29
CA GLY A 43 8.12 -33.32 -4.81
C GLY A 43 7.16 -33.77 -5.91
N THR A 44 6.27 -34.72 -5.61
CA THR A 44 5.21 -35.21 -6.51
C THR A 44 3.96 -34.31 -6.56
N GLY A 45 4.10 -33.06 -6.12
CA GLY A 45 2.99 -32.11 -6.01
C GLY A 45 2.91 -31.13 -7.18
N VAL A 46 1.69 -30.78 -7.57
CA VAL A 46 1.39 -29.73 -8.55
C VAL A 46 0.87 -28.51 -7.82
N VAL A 47 1.43 -27.34 -8.13
CA VAL A 47 0.89 -26.05 -7.70
C VAL A 47 0.16 -25.41 -8.88
N ALA A 48 -1.11 -25.07 -8.67
CA ALA A 48 -1.91 -24.32 -9.62
C ALA A 48 -2.15 -22.92 -9.07
N ILE A 49 -1.57 -21.91 -9.74
CA ILE A 49 -1.79 -20.50 -9.41
C ILE A 49 -2.96 -19.98 -10.26
N LYS A 50 -3.96 -19.38 -9.62
CA LYS A 50 -5.07 -18.73 -10.34
C LYS A 50 -4.55 -17.41 -10.93
N ALA A 51 -4.94 -17.09 -12.16
CA ALA A 51 -4.53 -15.85 -12.81
C ALA A 51 -5.49 -15.45 -13.93
N ASN A 52 -5.60 -14.14 -14.14
CA ASN A 52 -6.22 -13.55 -15.31
C ASN A 52 -5.13 -13.40 -16.39
N VAL A 53 -5.11 -14.33 -17.35
CA VAL A 53 -4.18 -14.30 -18.48
C VAL A 53 -4.93 -14.04 -19.80
N PRO A 54 -4.35 -13.27 -20.74
CA PRO A 54 -5.03 -12.93 -21.99
C PRO A 54 -5.19 -14.15 -22.92
N SER A 55 -4.35 -15.18 -22.80
CA SER A 55 -4.50 -16.46 -23.50
C SER A 55 -3.84 -17.61 -22.74
N CYS A 56 -4.42 -18.80 -22.85
CA CYS A 56 -3.87 -20.03 -22.29
C CYS A 56 -2.81 -20.59 -23.24
N THR A 57 -1.55 -20.21 -23.02
CA THR A 57 -0.40 -20.76 -23.75
C THR A 57 0.29 -21.85 -22.93
N ALA A 58 0.97 -22.80 -23.59
CA ALA A 58 1.66 -23.89 -22.91
C ALA A 58 2.90 -23.42 -22.12
N THR A 59 3.42 -22.23 -22.41
CA THR A 59 4.60 -21.66 -21.76
C THR A 59 4.37 -20.20 -21.41
N PHE A 60 4.52 -19.86 -20.13
CA PHE A 60 4.35 -18.50 -19.65
C PHE A 60 5.71 -17.84 -19.38
N ASN A 61 6.02 -16.80 -20.16
CA ASN A 61 7.19 -15.94 -19.91
C ASN A 61 6.76 -14.55 -19.42
N PHE A 62 5.93 -14.53 -18.37
CA PHE A 62 5.53 -13.30 -17.71
C PHE A 62 6.40 -13.04 -16.48
N SER A 63 6.72 -11.76 -16.24
CA SER A 63 7.38 -11.33 -15.01
C SER A 63 6.42 -11.30 -13.81
N PHE A 64 5.11 -11.19 -14.09
CA PHE A 64 4.06 -11.26 -13.09
C PHE A 64 2.75 -11.79 -13.70
N ILE A 65 1.90 -12.35 -12.86
CA ILE A 65 0.50 -12.67 -13.17
C ILE A 65 -0.36 -12.10 -12.04
N PHE A 66 -1.64 -11.83 -12.32
CA PHE A 66 -2.52 -11.22 -11.34
C PHE A 66 -3.91 -11.85 -11.36
N ILE A 67 -4.62 -11.70 -10.25
CA ILE A 67 -6.05 -12.03 -10.12
C ILE A 67 -6.76 -10.74 -9.70
N ARG A 68 -7.93 -10.48 -10.26
CA ARG A 68 -8.80 -9.42 -9.76
C ARG A 68 -9.78 -10.01 -8.74
N SER A 69 -9.79 -9.48 -7.52
CA SER A 69 -10.80 -9.78 -6.52
C SER A 69 -12.10 -9.08 -6.90
N GLU A 70 -13.16 -9.85 -7.13
CA GLU A 70 -14.48 -9.27 -7.43
C GLU A 70 -15.12 -8.68 -6.16
N ILE A 71 -14.73 -9.17 -4.98
CA ILE A 71 -15.26 -8.75 -3.69
C ILE A 71 -14.64 -7.42 -3.24
N GLU A 72 -13.32 -7.30 -3.32
CA GLU A 72 -12.59 -6.11 -2.85
C GLU A 72 -12.30 -5.14 -3.99
N ASN A 73 -12.56 -5.53 -5.25
CA ASN A 73 -12.21 -4.78 -6.44
C ASN A 73 -10.71 -4.43 -6.53
N GLU A 74 -9.85 -5.28 -5.93
CA GLU A 74 -8.40 -5.14 -5.89
C GLU A 74 -7.70 -6.15 -6.80
N TYR A 75 -6.42 -5.88 -7.09
CA TYR A 75 -5.56 -6.78 -7.84
C TYR A 75 -4.53 -7.45 -6.92
N TYR A 76 -4.46 -8.77 -7.03
CA TYR A 76 -3.53 -9.61 -6.30
C TYR A 76 -2.46 -10.15 -7.22
N PHE A 77 -1.19 -9.94 -6.88
CA PHE A 77 -0.07 -10.18 -7.78
C PHE A 77 0.80 -11.36 -7.33
N TRP A 78 1.17 -12.17 -8.32
CA TRP A 78 2.25 -13.14 -8.25
C TRP A 78 3.40 -12.67 -9.12
N TYR A 79 4.60 -12.65 -8.57
CA TYR A 79 5.82 -12.26 -9.27
C TYR A 79 6.68 -13.48 -9.54
N LYS A 80 7.24 -13.56 -10.74
CA LYS A 80 8.21 -14.57 -11.09
C LYS A 80 9.54 -14.24 -10.40
N THR A 81 10.08 -15.21 -9.68
CA THR A 81 11.38 -15.12 -9.03
C THR A 81 12.39 -16.01 -9.76
N PHE A 82 13.65 -15.99 -9.35
CA PHE A 82 14.66 -16.90 -9.90
C PHE A 82 14.33 -18.38 -9.63
N SER A 83 13.62 -18.67 -8.54
CA SER A 83 13.37 -20.03 -8.06
C SER A 83 11.89 -20.44 -8.14
N GLY A 84 11.04 -19.69 -8.85
CA GLY A 84 9.61 -19.99 -9.00
C GLY A 84 8.74 -18.73 -8.97
N TRP A 85 7.77 -18.68 -8.07
CA TRP A 85 6.79 -17.57 -7.96
C TRP A 85 6.59 -17.12 -6.52
N SER A 86 6.33 -15.82 -6.32
CA SER A 86 5.97 -15.28 -5.01
C SER A 86 4.69 -14.47 -5.06
N PHE A 87 3.76 -14.75 -4.16
CA PHE A 87 2.59 -13.92 -3.90
C PHE A 87 2.94 -12.82 -2.93
N GLN A 88 2.57 -11.60 -3.28
CA GLN A 88 2.93 -10.42 -2.51
C GLN A 88 1.74 -9.48 -2.44
N SER A 89 1.19 -9.33 -1.24
CA SER A 89 0.03 -8.49 -0.98
C SER A 89 0.20 -7.70 0.30
N CYS A 90 -0.45 -6.55 0.36
CA CYS A 90 -0.63 -5.83 1.59
C CYS A 90 -1.43 -6.66 2.61
N ARG A 91 -1.14 -6.45 3.90
CA ARG A 91 -1.99 -6.90 5.01
C ARG A 91 -3.43 -6.43 4.77
N TYR A 92 -4.40 -7.19 5.26
CA TYR A 92 -5.80 -6.86 5.04
C TYR A 92 -6.23 -5.46 5.51
N GLY A 93 -7.04 -4.81 4.68
CA GLY A 93 -7.53 -3.45 4.92
C GLY A 93 -6.42 -2.41 4.81
N TRP A 94 -5.33 -2.73 4.11
CA TRP A 94 -4.30 -1.80 3.69
C TRP A 94 -4.33 -1.70 2.17
N GLN A 95 -4.45 -0.48 1.67
CA GLN A 95 -4.41 -0.16 0.26
C GLN A 95 -2.99 -0.30 -0.28
N ARG A 96 -2.84 -1.00 -1.40
CA ARG A 96 -1.56 -1.11 -2.12
C ARG A 96 -1.33 0.08 -3.06
N PHE A 97 -0.10 0.57 -3.08
CA PHE A 97 0.41 1.48 -4.12
C PHE A 97 1.78 1.02 -4.64
N ASP A 98 1.92 1.03 -5.96
CA ASP A 98 3.18 0.74 -6.66
C ASP A 98 3.91 2.05 -6.94
N ARG A 99 4.99 2.32 -6.20
CA ARG A 99 5.85 3.49 -6.40
C ARG A 99 6.97 3.17 -7.38
N ASN A 100 7.46 4.19 -8.09
CA ASN A 100 8.62 4.09 -8.99
C ASN A 100 8.49 2.96 -10.03
N ARG A 101 7.32 2.85 -10.69
CA ARG A 101 7.00 1.79 -11.66
C ARG A 101 7.13 0.37 -11.07
N GLY A 102 6.77 0.21 -9.80
CA GLY A 102 6.81 -1.07 -9.09
C GLY A 102 8.17 -1.41 -8.45
N ALA A 103 9.14 -0.49 -8.49
CA ALA A 103 10.42 -0.67 -7.79
C ALA A 103 10.28 -0.61 -6.26
N SER A 104 9.20 -0.01 -5.75
CA SER A 104 8.81 -0.14 -4.35
C SER A 104 7.31 -0.29 -4.23
N ILE A 105 6.90 -1.17 -3.32
CA ILE A 105 5.49 -1.39 -3.00
C ILE A 105 5.25 -0.86 -1.59
N VAL A 106 4.28 0.05 -1.45
CA VAL A 106 3.85 0.54 -0.14
C VAL A 106 2.40 0.15 0.10
N CYS A 107 2.11 -0.11 1.37
CA CYS A 107 0.78 -0.44 1.84
C CYS A 107 0.35 0.64 2.81
N MET A 108 -0.83 1.22 2.59
CA MET A 108 -1.34 2.37 3.35
C MET A 108 -2.67 2.08 4.02
N LYS A 109 -2.93 2.69 5.18
CA LYS A 109 -4.19 2.56 5.88
C LYS A 109 -4.53 3.82 6.67
N ALA A 110 -5.80 4.20 6.64
CA ALA A 110 -6.33 5.26 7.48
C ALA A 110 -6.64 4.75 8.89
N VAL A 111 -6.29 5.53 9.91
CA VAL A 111 -6.59 5.29 11.33
C VAL A 111 -7.20 6.55 11.97
N LYS A 112 -7.86 6.41 13.12
CA LYS A 112 -8.46 7.54 13.86
C LYS A 112 -7.49 8.04 14.91
N SER A 113 -7.13 9.32 14.87
CA SER A 113 -6.18 9.91 15.82
C SER A 113 -6.49 11.39 16.00
N GLU A 114 -6.35 11.92 17.20
CA GLU A 114 -6.67 13.31 17.50
C GLU A 114 -5.44 14.22 17.47
N THR A 115 -4.24 13.66 17.68
CA THR A 115 -2.99 14.40 17.74
C THR A 115 -1.93 13.74 16.87
N LEU A 116 -0.91 14.50 16.46
CA LEU A 116 0.21 13.94 15.70
C LEU A 116 0.97 12.87 16.48
N GLU A 117 1.08 13.00 17.81
CA GLU A 117 1.72 12.01 18.67
C GLU A 117 0.93 10.69 18.68
N THR A 118 -0.38 10.75 18.94
CA THR A 118 -1.25 9.56 18.90
C THR A 118 -1.32 8.93 17.51
N ALA A 119 -1.24 9.72 16.45
CA ALA A 119 -1.13 9.23 15.08
C ALA A 119 0.13 8.38 14.87
N LYS A 120 1.30 8.85 15.34
CA LYS A 120 2.56 8.11 15.26
C LYS A 120 2.50 6.80 16.04
N GLU A 121 2.05 6.86 17.30
CA GLU A 121 1.91 5.68 18.16
C GLU A 121 0.98 4.63 17.55
N GLN A 122 -0.13 5.06 16.95
CA GLN A 122 -1.05 4.15 16.28
C GLN A 122 -0.41 3.48 15.06
N CYS A 123 0.29 4.24 14.22
CA CYS A 123 1.01 3.64 13.09
C CYS A 123 2.08 2.65 13.57
N GLU A 124 2.84 2.98 14.61
CA GLU A 124 3.85 2.10 15.19
C GLU A 124 3.24 0.81 15.77
N SER A 125 2.09 0.90 16.47
CA SER A 125 1.36 -0.26 16.99
C SER A 125 0.92 -1.24 15.89
N LEU A 126 0.78 -0.73 14.66
CA LEU A 126 0.46 -1.51 13.47
C LEU A 126 1.71 -1.97 12.69
N ASN A 127 2.91 -1.88 13.27
CA ASN A 127 4.18 -2.14 12.59
C ASN A 127 4.28 -1.39 11.26
N SER A 128 4.04 -0.08 11.32
CA SER A 128 4.04 0.87 10.21
C SER A 128 4.49 2.25 10.71
N THR A 129 4.54 3.25 9.83
CA THR A 129 4.85 4.64 10.20
C THR A 129 3.83 5.59 9.61
N LEU A 130 3.77 6.83 10.09
CA LEU A 130 3.00 7.88 9.43
C LEU A 130 3.59 8.08 8.02
N ILE A 131 2.77 7.98 6.96
CA ILE A 131 3.26 7.85 5.59
C ILE A 131 3.21 9.18 4.84
N GLY A 132 4.22 9.43 3.99
CA GLY A 132 4.24 10.52 3.02
C GLY A 132 3.53 10.16 1.71
N VAL A 133 3.41 11.13 0.81
CA VAL A 133 2.66 11.01 -0.45
C VAL A 133 3.60 11.09 -1.64
N ALA A 134 3.62 10.04 -2.47
CA ALA A 134 4.52 9.90 -3.62
C ALA A 134 3.84 10.05 -4.98
N SER A 135 2.50 10.08 -5.06
CA SER A 135 1.80 10.33 -6.32
C SER A 135 0.47 11.06 -6.15
N THR A 136 -0.05 11.64 -7.24
CA THR A 136 -1.42 12.17 -7.30
C THR A 136 -2.45 11.09 -6.97
N GLN A 137 -2.26 9.88 -7.47
CA GLN A 137 -3.13 8.72 -7.20
C GLN A 137 -3.22 8.40 -5.70
N GLU A 138 -2.08 8.42 -4.99
CA GLU A 138 -2.08 8.26 -3.53
C GLU A 138 -2.87 9.37 -2.87
N SER A 139 -2.67 10.63 -3.29
CA SER A 139 -3.37 11.78 -2.73
C SER A 139 -4.89 11.75 -2.97
N ASP A 140 -5.34 11.33 -4.15
CA ASP A 140 -6.76 11.24 -4.51
C ASP A 140 -7.47 10.13 -3.73
N TRP A 141 -6.78 8.99 -3.54
CA TRP A 141 -7.27 7.92 -2.68
C TRP A 141 -7.34 8.36 -1.22
N MET A 142 -6.32 9.06 -0.70
CA MET A 142 -6.33 9.58 0.67
C MET A 142 -7.50 10.53 0.88
N LYS A 143 -7.70 11.52 -0.02
CA LYS A 143 -8.85 12.44 0.01
C LYS A 143 -10.19 11.71 0.07
N SER A 144 -10.38 10.77 -0.86
CA SER A 144 -11.60 9.97 -0.94
C SER A 144 -11.80 9.17 0.35
N THR A 145 -10.73 8.65 0.93
CA THR A 145 -10.76 7.89 2.19
C THR A 145 -11.11 8.77 3.38
N VAL A 146 -10.60 10.00 3.45
CA VAL A 146 -11.01 10.97 4.49
C VAL A 146 -12.51 11.21 4.40
N LEU A 147 -13.01 11.59 3.21
CA LEU A 147 -14.43 11.90 3.01
C LEU A 147 -15.33 10.70 3.33
N GLN A 148 -14.95 9.48 2.92
CA GLN A 148 -15.73 8.27 3.20
C GLN A 148 -15.76 7.93 4.70
N ASN A 149 -14.67 8.19 5.43
CA ASN A 149 -14.57 7.85 6.85
C ASN A 149 -15.28 8.88 7.75
N THR A 150 -15.38 10.14 7.32
CA THR A 150 -15.91 11.23 8.14
C THR A 150 -17.27 11.76 7.68
N ASN A 151 -17.58 11.62 6.38
CA ASN A 151 -18.64 12.37 5.70
C ASN A 151 -18.54 13.89 5.91
N ASP A 152 -17.32 14.40 6.06
CA ASP A 152 -17.03 15.81 6.30
C ASP A 152 -15.89 16.27 5.39
N GLU A 153 -16.20 17.27 4.57
CA GLU A 153 -15.28 17.88 3.60
C GLU A 153 -14.16 18.68 4.26
N ALA A 154 -14.39 19.17 5.48
CA ALA A 154 -13.39 19.90 6.25
C ALA A 154 -12.44 18.98 7.02
N ALA A 155 -12.73 17.67 7.09
CA ALA A 155 -11.95 16.73 7.87
C ALA A 155 -10.52 16.59 7.32
N MET A 156 -9.58 16.41 8.25
CA MET A 156 -8.15 16.35 7.97
C MET A 156 -7.54 15.11 8.60
N PHE A 157 -6.61 14.46 7.90
CA PHE A 157 -5.89 13.30 8.40
C PHE A 157 -4.38 13.58 8.34
N TRP A 158 -3.66 13.34 9.43
CA TRP A 158 -2.21 13.49 9.52
C TRP A 158 -1.49 12.63 8.48
N ILE A 159 -0.43 13.19 7.91
CA ILE A 159 0.53 12.48 7.07
C ILE A 159 1.95 12.81 7.51
N SER A 160 2.93 12.05 7.01
CA SER A 160 4.33 12.32 7.31
C SER A 160 4.77 13.66 6.73
N GLY A 161 5.91 14.14 7.20
CA GLY A 161 6.63 15.24 6.57
C GLY A 161 6.65 16.50 7.41
N VAL A 162 7.78 17.20 7.32
CA VAL A 162 8.02 18.46 8.02
C VAL A 162 8.64 19.47 7.08
N ARG A 163 8.39 20.75 7.37
CA ARG A 163 9.10 21.85 6.73
C ARG A 163 10.51 21.94 7.29
N ASN A 164 11.52 21.75 6.46
CA ASN A 164 12.90 22.04 6.81
C ASN A 164 13.12 23.55 6.71
N VAL A 165 13.05 24.24 7.85
CA VAL A 165 13.35 25.68 7.95
C VAL A 165 14.84 25.83 8.25
N SER A 166 15.69 25.59 7.25
CA SER A 166 17.10 25.97 7.36
C SER A 166 17.24 27.45 6.97
N ASN A 167 17.90 28.23 7.83
CA ASN A 167 18.02 29.67 7.68
C ASN A 167 18.66 30.04 6.33
N ASN A 168 17.86 30.66 5.45
CA ASN A 168 18.22 31.48 4.28
C ASN A 168 18.09 30.91 2.86
N GLU A 169 17.66 29.66 2.63
CA GLU A 169 17.37 29.21 1.26
C GLU A 169 16.18 28.25 1.20
N GLY A 170 14.97 28.81 1.07
CA GLY A 170 13.78 28.04 0.72
C GLY A 170 13.31 27.05 1.78
N SER A 171 12.01 26.96 1.98
CA SER A 171 11.48 25.95 2.89
C SER A 171 11.20 24.65 2.16
N GLU A 172 12.19 23.76 2.11
CA GLU A 172 12.02 22.44 1.54
C GLU A 172 11.17 21.57 2.47
N LEU A 173 10.21 20.84 1.92
CA LEU A 173 9.45 19.84 2.67
C LEU A 173 10.16 18.50 2.56
N VAL A 174 10.27 17.82 3.68
CA VAL A 174 10.99 16.55 3.78
C VAL A 174 10.06 15.54 4.41
N TRP A 175 9.83 14.43 3.71
CA TRP A 175 9.12 13.28 4.28
C TRP A 175 9.95 12.67 5.40
N THR A 176 9.32 12.45 6.56
CA THR A 176 9.99 11.93 7.76
C THR A 176 9.79 10.42 7.96
N ASP A 177 9.14 9.76 7.01
CA ASP A 177 8.76 8.35 7.10
C ASP A 177 9.89 7.38 6.75
N GLY A 178 10.97 7.85 6.11
CA GLY A 178 12.08 7.03 5.61
C GLY A 178 11.69 6.10 4.45
N ILE A 179 10.48 6.25 3.89
CA ILE A 179 9.93 5.38 2.82
C ILE A 179 9.62 6.21 1.57
N THR A 180 9.10 7.42 1.74
CA THR A 180 8.74 8.32 0.66
C THR A 180 9.97 9.10 0.23
N THR A 181 10.44 8.83 -0.99
CA THR A 181 11.66 9.41 -1.57
C THR A 181 11.37 10.39 -2.70
N ASP A 182 10.14 10.37 -3.23
CA ASP A 182 9.74 11.27 -4.29
C ASP A 182 9.22 12.58 -3.68
N ASN A 183 9.98 13.66 -3.95
CA ASN A 183 9.64 15.01 -3.57
C ASN A 183 8.90 15.76 -4.70
N THR A 184 8.65 15.14 -5.86
CA THR A 184 7.96 15.81 -6.98
C THR A 184 6.47 16.06 -6.70
N THR A 185 5.85 15.25 -5.84
CA THR A 185 4.48 15.49 -5.32
C THR A 185 4.37 16.67 -4.37
N ILE A 186 5.48 17.21 -3.89
CA ILE A 186 5.52 18.46 -3.12
C ILE A 186 5.07 19.63 -4.00
N ALA A 187 5.13 19.51 -5.33
CA ALA A 187 4.53 20.48 -6.25
C ALA A 187 2.98 20.51 -6.22
N LEU A 188 2.32 19.55 -5.55
CA LEU A 188 0.86 19.52 -5.36
C LEU A 188 0.39 20.31 -4.13
N LEU A 189 1.31 21.03 -3.47
CA LEU A 189 1.00 21.91 -2.35
C LEU A 189 0.45 23.24 -2.85
N SER A 190 -0.56 23.75 -2.16
CA SER A 190 -0.98 25.14 -2.33
C SER A 190 0.15 26.08 -1.87
N ASP A 191 0.28 27.20 -2.58
CA ASP A 191 1.23 28.28 -2.29
C ASP A 191 1.14 28.72 -0.81
N ILE A 192 2.30 28.88 -0.19
CA ILE A 192 2.46 29.01 1.26
C ILE A 192 2.72 30.48 1.64
N THR A 193 1.92 31.02 2.56
CA THR A 193 2.31 32.18 3.39
C THR A 193 2.09 31.83 4.87
N GLY A 194 3.15 31.78 5.70
CA GLY A 194 3.01 31.60 7.16
C GLY A 194 4.21 30.92 7.85
N GLU A 195 4.50 31.32 9.10
CA GLU A 195 5.68 30.92 9.88
C GLU A 195 5.44 29.83 10.94
N SER A 196 4.20 29.39 11.21
CA SER A 196 3.89 28.47 12.33
C SER A 196 3.45 27.05 11.96
N GLU A 197 3.22 26.74 10.68
CA GLU A 197 2.67 25.45 10.25
C GLU A 197 3.75 24.57 9.61
N ASN A 198 4.32 23.65 10.40
CA ASN A 198 5.43 22.78 9.98
C ASN A 198 5.04 21.32 9.75
N CYS A 199 3.83 20.90 10.15
CA CYS A 199 3.32 19.55 9.95
C CYS A 199 2.28 19.50 8.83
N LEU A 200 1.98 18.30 8.34
CA LEU A 200 1.18 18.09 7.13
C LEU A 200 -0.05 17.22 7.40
N ALA A 201 -1.13 17.51 6.68
CA ALA A 201 -2.33 16.70 6.66
C ALA A 201 -2.93 16.63 5.24
N ILE A 202 -3.79 15.65 4.99
CA ILE A 202 -4.67 15.58 3.83
C ILE A 202 -6.06 16.06 4.23
N GLN A 203 -6.65 16.97 3.45
CA GLN A 203 -8.03 17.41 3.60
C GLN A 203 -8.89 16.87 2.45
N ALA A 204 -10.15 16.53 2.74
CA ALA A 204 -11.04 15.83 1.81
C ALA A 204 -11.30 16.56 0.47
N THR A 205 -11.47 17.89 0.46
CA THR A 205 -12.00 18.60 -0.73
C THR A 205 -11.14 19.72 -1.30
N GLU A 206 -9.99 20.03 -0.71
CA GLU A 206 -9.12 21.10 -1.23
C GLU A 206 -8.51 20.74 -2.58
N THR A 207 -8.33 21.74 -3.45
CA THR A 207 -7.70 21.57 -4.77
C THR A 207 -6.26 21.08 -4.65
N SER A 208 -5.57 21.47 -3.58
CA SER A 208 -4.26 20.98 -3.18
C SER A 208 -4.44 19.95 -2.07
N SER A 209 -4.06 18.69 -2.30
CA SER A 209 -4.43 17.59 -1.40
C SER A 209 -3.76 17.65 -0.04
N ILE A 210 -2.58 18.26 0.01
CA ILE A 210 -1.75 18.33 1.21
C ILE A 210 -1.83 19.76 1.74
N ILE A 211 -2.24 19.89 2.99
CA ILE A 211 -2.31 21.15 3.71
C ILE A 211 -1.32 21.16 4.85
N LYS A 212 -1.03 22.35 5.36
CA LYS A 212 -0.20 22.54 6.53
C LYS A 212 -1.06 22.68 7.76
N VAL A 213 -0.54 22.20 8.88
CA VAL A 213 -1.20 22.26 10.17
C VAL A 213 -0.15 22.51 11.25
N ASP A 214 -0.53 23.25 12.29
CA ASP A 214 0.23 23.30 13.54
C ASP A 214 0.42 21.87 14.07
N CYS A 215 1.65 21.47 14.37
CA CYS A 215 1.99 20.14 14.86
C CYS A 215 1.31 19.78 16.20
N TYR A 216 0.85 20.78 16.96
CA TYR A 216 0.11 20.64 18.22
C TYR A 216 -1.41 20.77 18.05
N SER A 217 -1.89 20.94 16.82
CA SER A 217 -3.31 21.01 16.52
C SER A 217 -4.03 19.70 16.87
N SER A 218 -5.30 19.82 17.28
CA SER A 218 -6.23 18.71 17.39
C SER A 218 -7.29 18.71 16.28
N VAL A 219 -7.06 19.48 15.21
CA VAL A 219 -7.99 19.60 14.07
C VAL A 219 -8.01 18.32 13.23
N PRO A 220 -6.87 17.69 12.87
CA PRO A 220 -6.92 16.43 12.17
C PRO A 220 -7.44 15.31 13.08
N THR A 221 -8.41 14.55 12.56
CA THR A 221 -9.18 13.53 13.29
C THR A 221 -8.78 12.10 12.91
N GLY A 222 -7.78 11.97 12.05
CA GLY A 222 -7.22 10.70 11.62
C GLY A 222 -5.78 10.83 11.17
N ALA A 223 -5.23 9.73 10.67
CA ALA A 223 -3.89 9.64 10.14
C ALA A 223 -3.78 8.59 9.06
N PHE A 224 -2.83 8.74 8.14
CA PHE A 224 -2.45 7.70 7.21
C PHE A 224 -1.14 7.04 7.66
N CYS A 225 -1.23 5.75 7.92
CA CYS A 225 -0.10 4.90 8.20
C CYS A 225 0.34 4.17 6.93
N GLY A 226 1.62 3.81 6.85
CA GLY A 226 2.15 3.03 5.75
C GLY A 226 3.41 2.25 6.12
N TYR A 227 3.64 1.16 5.40
CA TYR A 227 4.89 0.41 5.46
C TYR A 227 5.35 0.04 4.06
N LYS A 228 6.67 -0.07 3.93
CA LYS A 228 7.31 -0.60 2.74
C LYS A 228 7.21 -2.12 2.79
N PHE A 229 6.62 -2.71 1.75
CA PHE A 229 6.55 -4.15 1.62
C PHE A 229 7.84 -4.71 1.00
N ILE A 230 8.39 -4.02 -0.03
CA ILE A 230 9.68 -4.30 -0.70
C ILE A 230 10.39 -2.99 -1.07
#